data_AF-D0SP72-F1
#
_entry.id   AF-D0SP72-F1
#
_cell.length_a   1.000
_cell.length_b   1.000
_cell.length_c   1.000
_cell.angle_alpha   90.00
_cell.angle_beta   90.00
_cell.angle_gamma   90.00
#
_symmetry.space_group_name_H-M   'P 1'
#
loop_
_entity.id
_entity.type
_entity.pdbx_description
1 polymer ?
#
loop_
_entity_poly.entity_id
_entity_poly.type
_entity_poly.pdbx_seq_one_letter_code
_entity_poly.pdbx_strand_id
1 'polypeptide(L)'
;MHQNQRQDSPLKRRGILTISEQITLMRLQAVLPRHTVLAHVSFDALLTTKYAHTRRKYQGLMADFVVLDQQYQVLAVIEIADESSINRLNQKYYQDSLLELAGYKVLRYGSIPTEHELREDLVSDPYESNTIMTTSSTSLPQTERMMKYSMFAAKSS
;
A
#
# COMPACT_ATOMS: atom_id res chain seq x y z
N MET A 1 -21.05 35.69 -33.82
CA MET A 1 -20.17 35.20 -32.74
C MET A 1 -20.95 34.16 -31.94
N HIS A 2 -20.94 32.89 -32.35
CA HIS A 2 -21.72 31.84 -31.69
C HIS A 2 -20.90 31.25 -30.53
N GLN A 3 -21.33 31.52 -29.30
CA GLN A 3 -20.79 30.87 -28.09
C GLN A 3 -21.26 29.41 -28.07
N ASN A 4 -20.34 28.50 -28.35
CA ASN A 4 -20.54 27.06 -28.23
C ASN A 4 -20.53 26.69 -26.73
N GLN A 5 -21.66 26.92 -26.03
CA GLN A 5 -21.88 26.40 -24.69
C GLN A 5 -21.98 24.88 -24.81
N ARG A 6 -20.91 24.19 -24.42
CA ARG A 6 -20.88 22.74 -24.28
C ARG A 6 -22.05 22.34 -23.38
N GLN A 7 -22.99 21.59 -23.93
CA GLN A 7 -24.08 20.99 -23.18
C GLN A 7 -23.50 19.85 -22.34
N ASP A 8 -22.82 20.20 -21.25
CA ASP A 8 -22.30 19.22 -20.31
C ASP A 8 -23.49 18.56 -19.60
N SER A 9 -23.49 17.24 -19.55
CA SER A 9 -24.56 16.47 -18.91
C SER A 9 -24.62 16.76 -17.40
N PRO A 10 -25.80 16.73 -16.77
CA PRO A 10 -25.95 17.01 -15.35
C PRO A 10 -25.15 16.01 -14.51
N LEU A 11 -24.28 16.54 -13.65
CA LEU A 11 -23.43 15.74 -12.76
C LEU A 11 -24.29 15.06 -11.69
N LYS A 12 -24.03 13.77 -11.46
CA LYS A 12 -24.68 12.97 -10.40
C LYS A 12 -23.64 12.56 -9.36
N ARG A 13 -24.02 12.59 -8.08
CA ARG A 13 -23.19 12.01 -7.01
C ARG A 13 -23.10 10.51 -7.20
N ARG A 14 -21.90 9.96 -7.11
CA ARG A 14 -21.63 8.51 -7.17
C ARG A 14 -21.08 8.05 -5.82
N GLY A 15 -21.46 6.85 -5.38
CA GLY A 15 -20.80 6.20 -4.26
C GLY A 15 -19.32 5.97 -4.58
N ILE A 16 -18.44 6.28 -3.63
CA ILE A 16 -17.00 6.15 -3.81
C ILE A 16 -16.63 4.68 -3.96
N LEU A 17 -17.16 3.82 -3.10
CA LEU A 17 -16.87 2.38 -3.07
C LEU A 17 -18.07 1.55 -3.55
N THR A 18 -17.78 0.52 -4.33
CA THR A 18 -18.68 -0.59 -4.64
C THR A 18 -19.01 -1.40 -3.38
N ILE A 19 -20.04 -2.26 -3.45
CA ILE A 19 -20.44 -3.11 -2.31
C ILE A 19 -19.29 -4.05 -1.91
N SER A 20 -18.62 -4.66 -2.90
CA SER A 20 -17.47 -5.54 -2.67
C SER A 20 -16.33 -4.81 -1.95
N GLU A 21 -15.98 -3.60 -2.41
CA GLU A 21 -14.98 -2.76 -1.77
C GLU A 21 -15.37 -2.34 -0.35
N GLN A 22 -16.63 -2.01 -0.10
CA GLN A 22 -17.11 -1.67 1.24
C GLN A 22 -16.96 -2.84 2.22
N ILE A 23 -17.32 -4.05 1.78
CA ILE A 23 -17.17 -5.26 2.61
C ILE A 23 -15.68 -5.53 2.87
N THR A 24 -14.84 -5.45 1.84
CA THR A 24 -13.39 -5.63 2.00
C THR A 24 -12.79 -4.60 2.96
N LEU A 25 -13.16 -3.32 2.83
CA LEU A 25 -12.69 -2.27 3.72
C LEU A 25 -13.08 -2.54 5.18
N MET A 26 -14.33 -2.92 5.44
CA MET A 26 -14.77 -3.31 6.79
C MET A 26 -13.93 -4.46 7.35
N ARG A 27 -13.68 -5.50 6.54
CA ARG A 27 -12.89 -6.67 6.96
C ARG A 27 -11.44 -6.30 7.23
N LEU A 28 -10.84 -5.46 6.38
CA LEU A 28 -9.48 -4.95 6.60
C LEU A 28 -9.39 -4.17 7.92
N GLN A 29 -10.35 -3.29 8.20
CA GLN A 29 -10.40 -2.54 9.45
C GLN A 29 -10.60 -3.44 10.68
N ALA A 30 -11.40 -4.52 10.54
CA ALA A 30 -11.61 -5.49 11.60
C ALA A 30 -10.35 -6.32 11.91
N VAL A 31 -9.61 -6.73 10.87
CA VAL A 31 -8.38 -7.52 11.01
C VAL A 31 -7.21 -6.64 11.48
N LEU A 32 -7.15 -5.38 11.03
CA LEU A 32 -6.04 -4.46 11.28
C LEU A 32 -6.52 -3.17 11.98
N PRO A 33 -7.01 -3.24 13.23
CA PRO A 33 -7.61 -2.07 13.91
C PRO A 33 -6.62 -0.95 14.22
N ARG A 34 -5.31 -1.23 14.17
CA ARG A 34 -4.24 -0.24 14.42
C ARG A 34 -3.58 0.30 13.15
N HIS A 35 -4.02 -0.15 11.98
CA HIS A 35 -3.46 0.24 10.68
C HIS A 35 -4.39 1.24 10.00
N THR A 36 -3.83 2.04 9.10
CA THR A 36 -4.62 2.96 8.27
C THR A 36 -4.84 2.31 6.92
N VAL A 37 -6.09 2.23 6.48
CA VAL A 37 -6.43 1.72 5.14
C VAL A 37 -6.90 2.90 4.29
N LEU A 38 -6.19 3.15 3.20
CA LEU A 38 -6.56 4.15 2.19
C LEU A 38 -7.22 3.43 1.03
N ALA A 39 -8.43 3.88 0.66
CA ALA A 39 -9.10 3.39 -0.53
C ALA A 39 -8.75 4.28 -1.73
N HIS A 40 -8.68 3.68 -2.92
CA HIS A 40 -8.56 4.41 -4.18
C HIS A 40 -7.33 5.33 -4.21
N VAL A 41 -6.14 4.73 -4.09
CA VAL A 41 -4.87 5.47 -4.04
C VAL A 41 -4.24 5.51 -5.42
N SER A 42 -3.86 6.70 -5.90
CA SER A 42 -3.20 6.82 -7.19
C SER A 42 -1.79 6.22 -7.17
N PHE A 43 -1.38 5.61 -8.28
CA PHE A 43 -0.02 5.11 -8.43
C PHE A 43 1.01 6.24 -8.37
N ASP A 44 0.61 7.47 -8.69
CA ASP A 44 1.44 8.67 -8.51
C ASP A 44 1.81 8.96 -7.05
N ALA A 45 1.01 8.49 -6.08
CA ALA A 45 1.34 8.61 -4.66
C ALA A 45 2.29 7.51 -4.17
N LEU A 46 2.32 6.37 -4.87
CA LEU A 46 3.11 5.19 -4.50
C LEU A 46 4.46 5.14 -5.24
N LEU A 47 4.50 5.61 -6.49
CA LEU A 47 5.62 5.42 -7.39
C LEU A 47 6.24 6.76 -7.78
N THR A 48 7.56 6.84 -7.63
CA THR A 48 8.36 7.95 -8.16
C THR A 48 9.32 7.45 -9.24
N THR A 49 9.55 8.26 -10.26
CA THR A 49 10.48 7.92 -11.33
C THR A 49 11.13 9.18 -11.89
N LYS A 50 12.37 9.04 -12.33
CA LYS A 50 13.14 10.13 -12.95
C LYS A 50 12.62 10.47 -14.35
N TYR A 51 12.08 9.49 -15.08
CA TYR A 51 11.74 9.65 -16.50
C TYR A 51 10.24 9.84 -16.70
N ALA A 52 9.86 10.96 -17.31
CA ALA A 52 8.45 11.28 -17.60
C ALA A 52 7.77 10.24 -18.50
N HIS A 53 8.50 9.55 -19.38
CA HIS A 53 7.95 8.46 -20.19
C HIS A 53 7.54 7.26 -19.32
N THR A 54 8.33 6.92 -18.30
CA THR A 54 7.98 5.87 -17.34
C THR A 54 6.77 6.28 -16.52
N ARG A 55 6.71 7.54 -16.07
CA ARG A 55 5.56 8.06 -15.32
C ARG A 55 4.25 7.91 -16.08
N ARG A 56 4.24 8.20 -17.38
CA ARG A 56 3.06 8.04 -18.24
C ARG A 56 2.52 6.62 -18.29
N LYS A 57 3.32 5.60 -17.98
CA LYS A 57 2.88 4.21 -17.99
C LYS A 57 1.96 3.86 -16.83
N TYR A 58 2.08 4.55 -15.70
CA TYR A 58 1.24 4.35 -14.52
C TYR A 58 0.38 5.55 -14.16
N GLN A 59 0.48 6.63 -14.93
CA GLN A 59 -0.33 7.82 -14.74
C GLN A 59 -1.81 7.50 -14.93
N GLY A 60 -2.63 7.91 -13.96
CA GLY A 60 -4.07 7.63 -13.95
C GLY A 60 -4.42 6.20 -13.51
N LEU A 61 -3.44 5.37 -13.16
CA LEU A 61 -3.69 4.10 -12.48
C LEU A 61 -3.93 4.35 -10.98
N MET A 62 -4.74 3.48 -10.41
CA MET A 62 -5.21 3.57 -9.03
C MET A 62 -5.26 2.17 -8.44
N ALA A 63 -4.80 2.06 -7.19
CA ALA A 63 -4.93 0.87 -6.38
C ALA A 63 -6.25 0.89 -5.61
N ASP A 64 -6.85 -0.29 -5.44
CA ASP A 64 -8.14 -0.41 -4.76
C ASP A 64 -7.97 -0.06 -3.27
N PHE A 65 -7.00 -0.67 -2.59
CA PHE A 65 -6.63 -0.31 -1.22
C PHE A 65 -5.12 -0.30 -0.99
N VAL A 66 -4.68 0.55 -0.07
CA VAL A 66 -3.32 0.59 0.45
C VAL A 66 -3.38 0.53 1.97
N VAL A 67 -2.71 -0.45 2.54
CA VAL A 67 -2.60 -0.63 3.98
C VAL A 67 -1.32 0.03 4.45
N LEU A 68 -1.43 0.91 5.43
CA LEU A 68 -0.33 1.61 6.07
C LEU A 68 -0.15 1.14 7.50
N ASP A 69 1.10 1.07 7.94
CA ASP A 69 1.46 0.87 9.35
C ASP A 69 1.20 2.12 10.22
N GLN A 70 1.56 2.04 11.50
CA GLN A 70 1.41 3.13 12.46
C GLN A 70 2.35 4.32 12.16
N GLN A 71 3.38 4.13 11.33
CA GLN A 71 4.32 5.16 10.87
C GLN A 71 3.98 5.69 9.47
N TYR A 72 2.79 5.36 8.95
CA TYR A 72 2.33 5.71 7.61
C TYR A 72 3.22 5.17 6.48
N GLN A 73 3.95 4.07 6.70
CA GLN A 73 4.63 3.33 5.65
C GLN A 73 3.68 2.31 5.02
N VAL A 74 3.84 2.07 3.72
CA VAL A 74 3.02 1.10 2.99
C VAL A 74 3.43 -0.32 3.40
N LEU A 75 2.50 -1.02 4.05
CA LEU A 75 2.63 -2.43 4.41
C LEU A 75 2.30 -3.32 3.20
N ALA A 76 1.17 -3.05 2.55
CA ALA A 76 0.71 -3.81 1.40
C ALA A 76 -0.24 -2.99 0.52
N VAL A 77 -0.25 -3.30 -0.77
CA VAL A 77 -1.24 -2.81 -1.74
C VAL A 77 -2.20 -3.96 -2.04
N ILE A 78 -3.50 -3.70 -1.95
CA ILE A 78 -4.54 -4.71 -2.13
C ILE A 78 -5.34 -4.36 -3.37
N GLU A 79 -5.52 -5.38 -4.21
CA GLU A 79 -6.20 -5.31 -5.50
C GLU A 79 -7.36 -6.31 -5.53
N ILE A 80 -8.57 -5.82 -5.80
CA ILE A 80 -9.76 -6.66 -5.98
C ILE A 80 -9.97 -6.83 -7.48
N ALA A 81 -9.69 -8.02 -7.99
CA ALA A 81 -10.02 -8.38 -9.36
C ALA A 81 -11.43 -8.99 -9.42
N ASP A 82 -12.24 -8.53 -10.36
CA ASP A 82 -13.31 -9.35 -10.91
C ASP A 82 -12.73 -10.11 -12.11
N GLU A 83 -12.58 -11.43 -11.97
CA GLU A 83 -11.99 -12.31 -12.99
C GLU A 83 -12.81 -12.41 -14.29
N SER A 84 -13.95 -11.71 -14.36
CA SER A 84 -14.92 -11.80 -15.46
C SER A 84 -14.40 -11.38 -16.85
N SER A 85 -13.17 -10.89 -17.01
CA SER A 85 -12.65 -10.49 -18.33
C SER A 85 -11.12 -10.60 -18.51
N ILE A 86 -10.71 -11.45 -19.45
CA ILE A 86 -9.31 -11.73 -19.82
C ILE A 86 -8.51 -10.47 -20.16
N ASN A 87 -9.13 -9.50 -20.84
CA ASN A 87 -8.45 -8.25 -21.20
C ASN A 87 -8.08 -7.38 -19.99
N ARG A 88 -8.79 -7.52 -18.86
CA ARG A 88 -8.45 -6.82 -17.62
C ARG A 88 -7.31 -7.52 -16.86
N LEU A 89 -7.16 -8.83 -17.00
CA LEU A 89 -6.09 -9.60 -16.34
C LEU A 89 -4.69 -9.12 -16.75
N ASN A 90 -4.42 -8.97 -18.05
CA ASN A 90 -3.11 -8.49 -18.52
C ASN A 90 -2.76 -7.10 -17.99
N GLN A 91 -3.74 -6.20 -17.93
CA GLN A 91 -3.55 -4.86 -17.38
C GLN A 91 -3.29 -4.91 -15.87
N LYS A 92 -3.95 -5.82 -15.16
CA LYS A 92 -3.78 -6.04 -13.72
C LYS A 92 -2.41 -6.65 -13.40
N TYR A 93 -1.93 -7.64 -14.16
CA TYR A 93 -0.56 -8.15 -14.01
C TYR A 93 0.49 -7.07 -14.24
N TYR A 94 0.28 -6.21 -15.24
CA TYR A 94 1.18 -5.10 -15.48
C TYR A 94 1.21 -4.08 -14.31
N GLN A 95 0.05 -3.82 -13.70
CA GLN A 95 -0.05 -2.99 -12.49
C GLN A 95 0.72 -3.60 -11.33
N ASP A 96 0.54 -4.89 -11.08
CA ASP A 96 1.20 -5.63 -10.00
C ASP A 96 2.72 -5.58 -10.19
N SER A 97 3.19 -5.87 -11.41
CA SER A 97 4.62 -5.82 -11.72
C SER A 97 5.23 -4.44 -11.46
N LEU A 98 4.53 -3.34 -11.71
CA LEU A 98 5.04 -2.00 -11.43
C LEU A 98 5.22 -1.74 -9.94
N LEU A 99 4.28 -2.21 -9.12
CA LEU A 99 4.32 -2.08 -7.67
C LEU A 99 5.39 -2.98 -7.07
N GLU A 100 5.48 -4.23 -7.53
CA GLU A 100 6.51 -5.19 -7.12
C GLU A 100 7.92 -4.71 -7.47
N LEU A 101 8.12 -4.11 -8.66
CA LEU A 101 9.39 -3.51 -9.05
C LEU A 101 9.80 -2.34 -8.15
N ALA A 102 8.84 -1.68 -7.50
CA ALA A 102 9.10 -0.64 -6.50
C ALA A 102 9.29 -1.21 -5.08
N GLY A 103 9.19 -2.53 -4.90
CA GLY A 103 9.36 -3.21 -3.62
C GLY A 103 8.08 -3.29 -2.79
N TYR A 104 6.91 -2.97 -3.34
CA TYR A 104 5.64 -3.13 -2.63
C TYR A 104 5.17 -4.58 -2.64
N LYS A 105 4.63 -5.03 -1.51
CA LYS A 105 3.87 -6.27 -1.41
C LYS A 105 2.48 -6.05 -1.99
N VAL A 106 2.14 -6.79 -3.06
CA VAL A 106 0.83 -6.71 -3.71
C VAL A 106 0.02 -7.96 -3.38
N LEU A 107 -1.19 -7.78 -2.88
CA LEU A 107 -2.13 -8.86 -2.58
C LEU A 107 -3.35 -8.74 -3.49
N ARG A 108 -3.53 -9.72 -4.37
CA ARG A 108 -4.63 -9.76 -5.32
C ARG A 108 -5.67 -10.78 -4.90
N TYR A 109 -6.91 -10.34 -4.76
CA TYR A 109 -8.05 -11.21 -4.47
C TYR A 109 -9.01 -11.23 -5.66
N GLY A 110 -9.30 -12.42 -6.19
CA GLY A 110 -10.28 -12.62 -7.28
C GLY A 110 -11.74 -12.55 -6.82
N SER A 111 -11.97 -12.44 -5.52
CA SER A 111 -13.29 -12.27 -4.91
C SER A 111 -13.16 -11.47 -3.61
N ILE A 112 -14.26 -11.26 -2.88
CA ILE A 112 -14.23 -10.54 -1.59
C ILE A 112 -13.46 -11.39 -0.57
N PRO A 113 -12.27 -10.98 -0.12
CA PRO A 113 -11.43 -11.79 0.75
C PRO A 113 -12.05 -11.96 2.13
N THR A 114 -11.90 -13.14 2.71
CA THR A 114 -12.33 -13.44 4.07
C THR A 114 -11.39 -12.83 5.10
N GLU A 115 -11.86 -12.62 6.34
CA GLU A 115 -11.01 -12.10 7.41
C GLU A 115 -9.83 -13.03 7.77
N HIS A 116 -10.01 -14.33 7.55
CA HIS A 116 -8.94 -15.30 7.79
C HIS A 116 -7.82 -15.15 6.76
N GLU A 117 -8.16 -15.09 5.47
CA GLU A 117 -7.18 -14.86 4.38
C GLU A 117 -6.42 -13.56 4.58
N LEU A 118 -7.13 -12.46 4.87
CA LEU A 118 -6.51 -11.16 5.15
C LEU A 118 -5.53 -11.24 6.32
N ARG A 119 -5.88 -11.97 7.39
CA ARG A 119 -5.01 -12.10 8.56
C ARG A 119 -3.76 -12.91 8.24
N GLU A 120 -3.89 -14.03 7.53
CA GLU A 120 -2.75 -14.85 7.13
C GLU A 120 -1.79 -14.05 6.24
N ASP A 121 -2.29 -13.33 5.24
CA ASP A 121 -1.43 -12.63 4.26
C ASP A 121 -0.76 -11.37 4.85
N LEU A 122 -1.46 -10.66 5.75
CA LEU A 122 -1.02 -9.36 6.29
C LEU A 122 -0.29 -9.49 7.63
N VAL A 123 -0.60 -10.51 8.46
CA VAL A 123 -0.01 -10.67 9.81
C VAL A 123 1.15 -11.68 9.81
N SER A 124 1.22 -12.60 8.86
CA SER A 124 2.30 -13.61 8.83
C SER A 124 3.65 -13.09 8.34
N ASP A 125 3.86 -11.77 8.22
CA ASP A 125 5.20 -11.23 7.99
C ASP A 125 5.99 -11.25 9.33
N PRO A 126 7.02 -12.11 9.49
CA PRO A 126 7.65 -12.41 10.77
C PRO A 126 8.45 -11.23 11.38
N TYR A 127 8.44 -10.06 10.75
CA TYR A 127 9.14 -8.87 11.24
C TYR A 127 8.29 -7.99 12.20
N GLU A 128 7.00 -8.30 12.38
CA GLU A 128 6.11 -7.61 13.35
C GLU A 128 6.24 -8.12 14.80
N SER A 129 7.16 -9.06 15.09
CA SER A 129 7.26 -9.66 16.43
C SER A 129 8.17 -8.94 17.43
N ASN A 130 8.81 -7.81 17.10
CA ASN A 130 9.91 -7.29 17.94
C ASN A 130 9.77 -5.86 18.51
N THR A 131 8.55 -5.34 18.74
CA THR A 131 8.41 -4.02 19.42
C THR A 131 7.30 -3.97 20.47
N ILE A 132 7.01 -5.08 21.16
CA ILE A 132 6.19 -5.02 22.39
C ILE A 132 6.80 -5.93 23.47
N MET A 133 7.77 -5.40 24.22
CA MET A 133 7.91 -5.63 25.67
C MET A 133 9.12 -4.84 26.21
N THR A 134 8.88 -3.59 26.64
CA THR A 134 9.75 -2.96 27.65
C THR A 134 8.89 -2.08 28.53
N THR A 135 8.44 -2.62 29.67
CA THR A 135 8.24 -1.90 30.94
C THR A 135 7.86 -2.90 32.04
N SER A 136 8.87 -3.46 32.73
CA SER A 136 8.90 -3.55 34.20
C SER A 136 10.14 -4.32 34.70
N SER A 137 11.06 -3.57 35.32
CA SER A 137 11.89 -3.93 36.50
C SER A 137 12.66 -5.25 36.55
N THR A 138 14.01 -5.19 36.55
CA THR A 138 14.87 -5.39 37.75
C THR A 138 16.35 -5.64 37.36
N SER A 139 17.25 -4.85 37.98
CA SER A 139 18.69 -5.00 38.25
C SER A 139 19.73 -5.17 37.11
N LEU A 140 20.62 -4.16 37.00
CA LEU A 140 22.06 -4.25 36.60
C LEU A 140 22.85 -5.11 37.61
N PRO A 141 24.13 -5.53 37.37
CA PRO A 141 25.16 -5.00 36.45
C PRO A 141 25.75 -6.12 35.54
N GLN A 142 26.75 -6.02 34.65
CA GLN A 142 27.98 -5.25 34.57
C GLN A 142 28.63 -5.56 33.20
N THR A 143 29.29 -4.56 32.59
CA THR A 143 30.46 -4.65 31.66
C THR A 143 30.36 -5.26 30.25
N GLU A 144 31.11 -4.61 29.33
CA GLU A 144 31.48 -4.99 27.95
C GLU A 144 30.36 -4.95 26.89
N ARG A 145 30.37 -4.13 25.83
CA ARG A 145 31.45 -3.59 24.98
C ARG A 145 30.94 -2.31 24.31
N MET A 146 31.54 -1.17 24.64
CA MET A 146 31.71 -0.09 23.66
C MET A 146 32.98 -0.40 22.87
N MET A 147 32.89 -0.53 21.53
CA MET A 147 33.89 0.02 20.61
C MET A 147 33.55 -0.27 19.14
N LYS A 148 33.63 0.82 18.35
CA LYS A 148 33.97 0.90 16.92
C LYS A 148 32.94 0.32 15.94
N TYR A 149 32.37 1.08 15.00
CA TYR A 149 33.05 2.01 14.10
C TYR A 149 32.17 3.22 13.74
N SER A 150 32.61 4.40 14.15
CA SER A 150 32.33 5.66 13.47
C SER A 150 33.67 6.22 13.01
N MET A 151 34.04 5.99 11.75
CA MET A 151 35.04 6.80 11.06
C MET A 151 34.75 6.80 9.56
N PHE A 152 33.93 7.75 9.13
CA PHE A 152 33.97 8.33 7.79
C PHE A 152 33.96 9.84 7.94
N ALA A 153 35.14 10.42 8.15
CA ALA A 153 35.52 11.82 7.95
C ALA A 153 37.04 11.87 8.24
N ALA A 154 37.93 12.46 7.45
CA ALA A 154 37.84 13.26 6.27
C ALA A 154 39.17 13.16 5.49
N LYS A 155 39.05 13.27 4.16
CA LYS A 155 39.91 13.98 3.20
C LYS A 155 41.28 14.56 3.64
N SER A 156 42.22 14.39 2.70
CA SER A 156 43.27 15.35 2.28
C SER A 156 44.51 15.48 3.17
N SER A 157 45.64 14.91 2.73
CA SER A 157 46.62 15.59 1.87
C SER A 157 47.69 14.64 1.35
#